data_AF-A0A3D2PEH0-F1
#
_entry.id   AF-A0A3D2PEH0-F1
#
_cell.length_a   1.000
_cell.length_b   1.000
_cell.length_c   1.000
_cell.angle_alpha   90.00
_cell.angle_beta   90.00
_cell.angle_gamma   90.00
#
_symmetry.space_group_name_H-M   'P 1'
#
loop_
_entity.id
_entity.type
_entity.pdbx_description
1 polymer ?
#
loop_
_entity_poly.entity_id
_entity_poly.type
_entity_poly.pdbx_seq_one_letter_code
_entity_poly.pdbx_strand_id
1 'polypeptide(L)'
;MKVQKVKNKIKTMTNRQIRNELEKIYKERKSWNGGKGPFTKLAIKRREFVLVKQRLLYEIGDAKKEKDKAEELYHTLLWEAVNNHLKSIKS
;
A
#
# COMPACT_ATOMS: atom_id res chain seq x y z
N MET A 1 25.07 -22.38 -17.82
CA MET A 1 23.83 -21.97 -17.09
C MET A 1 23.46 -20.56 -17.52
N LYS A 2 22.38 -20.37 -18.30
CA LYS A 2 21.91 -19.03 -18.69
C LYS A 2 21.10 -18.47 -17.52
N VAL A 3 21.66 -17.51 -16.78
CA VAL A 3 20.95 -16.77 -15.74
C VAL A 3 19.91 -15.91 -16.45
N GLN A 4 18.66 -16.39 -16.48
CA GLN A 4 17.52 -15.68 -17.02
C GLN A 4 17.32 -14.42 -16.16
N LYS A 5 17.81 -13.27 -16.63
CA LYS A 5 17.52 -11.96 -16.03
C LYS A 5 16.02 -11.72 -16.18
N VAL A 6 15.24 -12.08 -15.16
CA VAL A 6 13.84 -11.65 -15.03
C VAL A 6 13.87 -10.15 -14.77
N LYS A 7 13.93 -9.36 -15.83
CA LYS A 7 13.60 -7.93 -15.79
C LYS A 7 12.09 -7.82 -15.58
N ASN A 8 11.61 -8.13 -14.38
CA ASN A 8 10.31 -7.63 -13.94
C ASN A 8 10.50 -6.12 -13.78
N LYS A 9 10.09 -5.38 -14.80
CA LYS A 9 10.05 -3.92 -14.77
C LYS A 9 9.02 -3.54 -13.73
N ILE A 10 9.47 -3.30 -12.49
CA ILE A 10 8.62 -2.81 -11.41
C ILE A 10 8.00 -1.51 -11.91
N LYS A 11 6.68 -1.52 -12.08
CA LYS A 11 5.96 -0.41 -12.69
C LYS A 11 5.60 0.56 -11.57
N THR A 12 6.28 1.70 -11.52
CA THR A 12 5.95 2.72 -10.52
C THR A 12 4.53 3.26 -10.73
N MET A 13 3.88 3.64 -9.63
CA MET A 13 2.48 4.04 -9.66
C MET A 13 2.30 5.42 -10.30
N THR A 14 1.29 5.60 -11.15
CA THR A 14 0.89 6.93 -11.64
C THR A 14 0.17 7.71 -10.53
N ASN A 15 0.15 9.05 -10.62
CA ASN A 15 -0.55 9.89 -9.64
C ASN A 15 -2.05 9.58 -9.58
N ARG A 16 -2.65 9.20 -10.72
CA ARG A 16 -4.03 8.73 -10.79
C ARG A 16 -4.23 7.43 -10.01
N GLN A 17 -3.32 6.46 -10.14
CA GLN A 17 -3.38 5.21 -9.37
C GLN A 17 -3.24 5.46 -7.87
N ILE A 18 -2.31 6.32 -7.46
CA ILE A 18 -2.12 6.70 -6.05
C ILE A 18 -3.41 7.28 -5.48
N ARG A 19 -4.04 8.24 -6.19
CA ARG A 19 -5.32 8.85 -5.78
C ARG A 19 -6.43 7.81 -5.65
N ASN A 20 -6.57 6.93 -6.65
CA ASN A 20 -7.61 5.89 -6.64
C ASN A 20 -7.44 4.93 -5.45
N GLU A 21 -6.20 4.54 -5.12
CA GLU A 21 -5.93 3.68 -3.97
C GLU A 21 -6.20 4.39 -2.64
N LEU A 22 -5.82 5.66 -2.51
CA LEU A 22 -6.15 6.48 -1.34
C LEU A 22 -7.67 6.61 -1.15
N GLU A 23 -8.44 6.76 -2.23
CA GLU A 23 -9.90 6.84 -2.17
C GLU A 23 -10.54 5.52 -1.68
N LYS A 24 -10.01 4.38 -2.12
CA LYS A 24 -10.43 3.06 -1.59
C LYS A 24 -10.17 2.95 -0.10
N ILE A 25 -8.98 3.35 0.34
CA ILE A 25 -8.62 3.34 1.77
C ILE A 25 -9.55 4.27 2.56
N TYR A 26 -9.85 5.45 2.04
CA TYR A 26 -10.79 6.38 2.68
C TYR A 26 -12.18 5.76 2.86
N LYS A 27 -12.71 5.09 1.84
CA LYS A 27 -13.99 4.38 1.90
C LYS A 27 -13.96 3.23 2.93
N GLU A 28 -12.89 2.43 2.95
CA GLU A 28 -12.70 1.37 3.96
C GLU A 28 -12.62 1.95 5.38
N ARG A 29 -11.86 3.03 5.58
CA ARG A 29 -11.75 3.68 6.90
C ARG A 29 -13.09 4.23 7.38
N LYS A 30 -13.91 4.77 6.48
CA LYS A 30 -15.27 5.24 6.81
C LYS A 30 -16.21 4.11 7.22
N SER A 31 -16.00 2.88 6.73
CA SER A 31 -16.81 1.72 7.13
C SER A 31 -16.35 1.09 8.45
N TRP A 32 -15.27 1.57 9.06
CA TRP A 32 -14.88 1.14 10.39
C TRP A 32 -15.89 1.68 11.41
N ASN A 33 -16.81 0.82 11.84
CA ASN A 33 -17.70 1.10 12.98
C ASN A 33 -16.82 1.55 14.17
N GLY A 34 -16.95 2.82 14.53
CA GLY A 34 -16.03 3.49 15.45
C GLY A 34 -16.10 2.92 16.86
N GLY A 35 -14.93 2.69 17.47
CA GLY A 35 -14.63 2.55 18.91
C GLY A 35 -15.40 1.53 19.78
N LYS A 36 -16.57 1.05 19.36
CA LYS A 36 -17.52 0.31 20.19
C LYS A 36 -17.69 -1.10 19.64
N GLY A 37 -16.77 -1.97 20.04
CA GLY A 37 -16.85 -3.40 19.84
C GLY A 37 -15.51 -4.05 20.17
N PRO A 38 -15.48 -5.28 20.72
CA PRO A 38 -14.22 -6.00 20.84
C PRO A 38 -13.65 -6.21 19.43
N PHE A 39 -12.54 -5.55 19.12
CA PHE A 39 -11.82 -5.82 17.89
C PHE A 39 -11.08 -7.14 18.04
N THR A 40 -11.29 -8.06 17.12
CA THR A 40 -10.43 -9.25 17.04
C THR A 40 -9.00 -8.77 16.75
N LYS A 41 -7.98 -9.49 17.26
CA LYS A 41 -6.57 -9.20 16.93
C LYS A 41 -6.34 -9.12 15.42
N LEU A 42 -7.07 -9.92 14.65
CA LEU A 42 -7.04 -9.93 13.19
C LEU A 42 -7.56 -8.61 12.59
N ALA A 43 -8.68 -8.08 13.09
CA ALA A 43 -9.23 -6.81 12.65
C ALA A 43 -8.28 -5.64 12.96
N ILE A 44 -7.66 -5.63 14.15
CA ILE A 44 -6.64 -4.63 14.51
C ILE A 44 -5.47 -4.70 13.52
N LYS A 45 -4.89 -5.88 13.34
CA LYS A 45 -3.77 -6.11 12.42
C LYS A 45 -4.10 -5.66 10.99
N ARG A 46 -5.28 -6.01 10.48
CA ARG A 46 -5.73 -5.57 9.16
C ARG A 46 -5.76 -4.05 9.06
N ARG A 47 -6.34 -3.35 10.04
CA ARG A 47 -6.42 -1.89 10.05
C ARG A 47 -5.05 -1.23 10.13
N GLU A 48 -4.12 -1.79 10.91
CA GLU A 48 -2.71 -1.34 10.94
C GLU A 48 -2.09 -1.38 9.55
N PHE A 49 -2.20 -2.51 8.85
CA PHE A 49 -1.67 -2.63 7.49
C PHE A 49 -2.36 -1.70 6.49
N VAL A 50 -3.66 -1.42 6.64
CA VAL A 50 -4.36 -0.42 5.81
C VAL A 50 -3.79 0.97 6.02
N LEU A 51 -3.45 1.35 7.27
CA LEU A 51 -2.82 2.63 7.57
C LEU A 51 -1.38 2.71 7.06
N VAL A 52 -0.60 1.62 7.18
CA VAL A 52 0.74 1.53 6.57
C VAL A 52 0.66 1.69 5.06
N LYS A 53 -0.30 1.01 4.41
CA LYS A 53 -0.56 1.16 2.97
C LYS A 53 -0.87 2.61 2.61
N GLN A 54 -1.66 3.31 3.43
CA GLN A 54 -1.99 4.73 3.23
C GLN A 54 -0.73 5.60 3.30
N ARG A 55 0.12 5.39 4.31
CA ARG A 55 1.38 6.14 4.46
C ARG A 55 2.26 5.97 3.23
N LEU A 56 2.51 4.73 2.80
CA LEU A 56 3.37 4.45 1.64
C LEU A 56 2.88 5.13 0.36
N LEU A 57 1.57 5.26 0.16
CA LEU A 57 1.02 6.00 -0.99
C LEU A 57 1.36 7.49 -0.97
N TYR A 58 1.41 8.13 0.21
CA TYR A 58 1.87 9.51 0.34
C TYR A 58 3.36 9.62 0.05
N GLU A 59 4.18 8.74 0.64
CA GLU A 59 5.64 8.75 0.44
C GLU A 59 5.99 8.54 -1.06
N ILE A 60 5.29 7.64 -1.77
CA ILE A 60 5.43 7.52 -3.23
C ILE A 60 5.06 8.84 -3.93
N GLY A 61 3.97 9.49 -3.50
CA GLY A 61 3.53 10.77 -4.05
C GLY A 61 4.55 11.88 -3.85
N ASP A 62 5.20 11.94 -2.69
CA ASP A 62 6.18 12.95 -2.33
C ASP A 62 7.52 12.71 -3.03
N ALA A 63 8.03 11.48 -3.04
CA ALA A 63 9.20 11.09 -3.84
C ALA A 63 9.05 11.48 -5.32
N LYS A 64 7.84 11.35 -5.87
CA LYS A 64 7.55 11.77 -7.25
C LYS A 64 7.56 13.29 -7.45
N LYS A 65 7.14 14.08 -6.46
CA LYS A 65 7.23 15.55 -6.51
C LYS A 65 8.70 15.98 -6.46
N GLU A 66 9.48 15.32 -5.63
CA GLU A 66 10.93 15.55 -5.46
C GLU A 66 11.77 14.98 -6.61
N LYS A 67 11.15 14.15 -7.46
CA LYS A 67 11.80 13.42 -8.58
C LYS A 67 12.83 12.40 -8.09
N ASP A 68 12.74 11.94 -6.85
CA ASP A 68 13.56 10.87 -6.31
C ASP A 68 13.06 9.50 -6.81
N LYS A 69 13.82 8.92 -7.74
CA LYS A 69 13.48 7.62 -8.35
C LYS A 69 13.82 6.43 -7.48
N ALA A 70 14.81 6.55 -6.59
CA ALA A 70 15.16 5.48 -5.68
C ALA A 70 14.06 5.33 -4.62
N GLU A 71 13.63 6.45 -4.05
CA GLU A 71 12.60 6.49 -3.02
C GLU A 71 11.21 6.12 -3.59
N GLU A 72 10.87 6.60 -4.80
CA GLU A 72 9.66 6.18 -5.53
C GLU A 72 9.60 4.65 -5.68
N LEU A 73 10.72 4.04 -6.08
CA LEU A 73 10.81 2.59 -6.27
C LEU A 73 10.74 1.82 -4.95
N TYR A 74 11.49 2.26 -3.95
CA TYR A 74 11.53 1.65 -2.63
C TYR A 74 10.14 1.58 -2.00
N HIS A 75 9.42 2.71 -1.95
CA HIS A 75 8.08 2.73 -1.38
C HIS A 75 7.05 1.98 -2.24
N THR A 76 7.21 1.97 -3.57
CA THR A 76 6.36 1.15 -4.45
C THR A 76 6.49 -0.33 -4.10
N LEU A 77 7.70 -0.84 -3.89
CA LEU A 77 7.94 -2.24 -3.53
C LEU A 77 7.37 -2.59 -2.16
N LEU A 78 7.55 -1.72 -1.18
CA LEU A 78 6.94 -1.90 0.15
C LEU A 78 5.42 -1.90 0.06
N TRP A 79 4.84 -1.00 -0.74
CA TRP A 79 3.40 -0.94 -0.95
C TRP A 79 2.87 -2.24 -1.56
N GLU A 80 3.56 -2.80 -2.56
CA GLU A 80 3.20 -4.09 -3.17
C GLU A 80 3.24 -5.22 -2.15
N ALA A 81 4.30 -5.31 -1.35
CA ALA A 81 4.44 -6.32 -0.30
C ALA A 81 3.31 -6.22 0.74
N VAL A 82 3.03 -5.01 1.24
CA VAL A 82 1.93 -4.75 2.18
C VAL A 82 0.57 -5.08 1.57
N ASN A 83 0.33 -4.68 0.32
CA ASN A 83 -0.93 -4.94 -0.36
C ASN A 83 -1.16 -6.43 -0.61
N ASN A 84 -0.11 -7.19 -0.92
CA ASN A 84 -0.19 -8.64 -1.06
C ASN A 84 -0.45 -9.32 0.29
N HIS A 85 0.19 -8.86 1.37
CA HIS A 85 -0.10 -9.36 2.71
C HIS A 85 -1.55 -9.07 3.13
N LEU A 86 -2.05 -7.86 2.87
CA LEU A 86 -3.46 -7.49 3.12
C LEU A 86 -4.46 -8.41 2.41
N LYS A 87 -4.16 -8.83 1.17
CA LYS A 87 -4.99 -9.81 0.43
C LYS A 87 -4.96 -11.20 1.06
N SER A 88 -3.85 -11.57 1.69
CA SER A 88 -3.70 -12.86 2.38
C SER A 88 -4.43 -12.92 3.72
N ILE A 89 -4.66 -11.76 4.36
CA ILE A 89 -5.49 -11.63 5.56
C ILE A 89 -6.95 -11.79 5.12
N LYS A 90 -7.46 -13.02 5.18
CA LYS A 90 -8.90 -13.31 4.95
C LYS A 90 -9.72 -12.44 5.90
N SER A 91 -10.65 -11.66 5.34
CA SER A 91 -11.71 -10.98 6.09
C SER A 91 -12.71 -11.99 6.63
#